data_AF-A0A2S1KQL2-F1
#
_entry.id   AF-A0A2S1KQL2-F1
#
_cell.length_a   1.000
_cell.length_b   1.000
_cell.length_c   1.000
_cell.angle_alpha   90.00
_cell.angle_beta   90.00
_cell.angle_gamma   90.00
#
_symmetry.space_group_name_H-M   'P 1'
#
loop_
_entity.id
_entity.type
_entity.pdbx_description
1 polymer ?
#
loop_
_entity_poly.entity_id
_entity_poly.type
_entity_poly.pdbx_seq_one_letter_code
_entity_poly.pdbx_strand_id
1 'polypeptide(L)'
;MTTRSRDWLLVPFFGLKIKRTYRRQPVCPKIPSKGYPNMDNDIRILIGLTDPNIQFDPKSEQHFNETSRNGTDTVTWNLLLTYATSCEKCGTLMVNSGTKTVIHKGPRSAFKFQNFRIRKQKFLCKKCGHTSIAQLSDIQPNNHIINKVKQVVAMEPSENVSQKHIALDNNVSTQTVKRAAEGLFVYNKTNFHYLPQNIAFNDFKSGKFATSGMSMILIESVNHRILDVMKDRGAGQLRAYFNQYSPAARDAVKTITVDLFTPYRAMIKELFPNANIAADRFHVVTQAYRELNKVRISVMKQFGSDSKEYRQLKRFWKLLMKHGTALDYTTRKSRVNFKHAYLTDKEIIDRLLALSDELHDAYAFYQGILYAIETRDEAELKSVLYPTKNDTQYRSLPKAMK
;
A
#
# COMPACT_ATOMS: atom_id res chain seq x y z
N MET A 1 -34.04 36.65 27.29
CA MET A 1 -34.98 35.59 27.74
C MET A 1 -35.26 34.74 26.51
N THR A 2 -34.91 33.47 26.38
CA THR A 2 -34.80 32.34 27.32
C THR A 2 -33.74 31.35 26.80
N THR A 3 -33.41 30.40 27.67
CA THR A 3 -32.20 29.59 27.79
C THR A 3 -32.05 28.43 26.81
N ARG A 4 -30.78 28.11 26.51
CA ARG A 4 -30.27 26.88 25.86
C ARG A 4 -30.59 25.62 26.68
N SER A 5 -30.89 24.51 26.02
CA SER A 5 -30.49 23.17 26.48
C SER A 5 -30.07 22.30 25.30
N ARG A 6 -28.98 21.55 25.51
CA ARG A 6 -28.38 20.55 24.62
C ARG A 6 -28.78 19.19 25.19
N ASP A 7 -29.44 18.36 24.40
CA ASP A 7 -29.68 16.97 24.78
C ASP A 7 -28.52 16.08 24.33
N TRP A 8 -27.74 15.64 25.32
CA TRP A 8 -26.85 14.49 25.25
C TRP A 8 -27.55 13.34 25.99
N LEU A 9 -27.88 12.25 25.29
CA LEU A 9 -28.36 11.03 25.93
C LEU A 9 -27.15 10.25 26.50
N LEU A 10 -26.94 10.42 27.80
CA LEU A 10 -26.21 9.50 28.67
C LEU A 10 -27.13 8.33 29.03
N VAL A 11 -26.69 7.10 28.81
CA VAL A 11 -27.32 5.89 29.38
C VAL A 11 -26.39 5.36 30.49
N PRO A 12 -26.90 4.98 31.67
CA PRO A 12 -26.08 4.78 32.86
C PRO A 12 -25.39 3.41 32.91
N PHE A 13 -24.19 3.43 33.48
CA PHE A 13 -23.42 2.28 33.94
C PHE A 13 -24.19 1.48 35.01
N PHE A 14 -24.52 0.23 34.71
CA PHE A 14 -24.82 -0.77 35.74
C PHE A 14 -23.54 -1.52 36.10
N GLY A 15 -23.07 -1.29 37.34
CA GLY A 15 -21.97 -2.03 37.93
C GLY A 15 -22.38 -3.47 38.23
N LEU A 16 -21.77 -4.44 37.54
CA LEU A 16 -21.78 -5.83 37.96
C LEU A 16 -20.49 -6.13 38.74
N LYS A 17 -20.62 -6.33 40.06
CA LYS A 17 -19.59 -6.97 40.88
C LYS A 17 -19.41 -8.42 40.42
N ILE A 18 -18.33 -8.71 39.71
CA ILE A 18 -17.94 -10.09 39.38
C ILE A 18 -17.29 -10.71 40.63
N LYS A 19 -18.04 -11.56 41.33
CA LYS A 19 -17.48 -12.49 42.32
C LYS A 19 -16.45 -13.38 41.62
N ARG A 20 -15.19 -13.35 42.09
CA ARG A 20 -14.18 -14.36 41.75
C ARG A 20 -14.68 -15.73 42.23
N THR A 21 -15.29 -16.48 41.33
CA THR A 21 -15.48 -17.92 41.50
C THR A 21 -14.30 -18.60 40.83
N TYR A 22 -13.48 -19.30 41.63
CA TYR A 22 -12.50 -20.25 41.10
C TYR A 22 -13.27 -21.36 40.38
N ARG A 23 -13.45 -21.24 39.06
CA ARG A 23 -13.95 -22.34 38.23
C ARG A 23 -12.82 -23.36 38.08
N ARG A 24 -13.09 -24.57 38.55
CA ARG A 24 -12.33 -25.79 38.24
C ARG A 24 -12.11 -25.86 36.72
N GLN A 25 -10.93 -26.33 36.32
CA GLN A 25 -10.59 -26.64 34.93
C GLN A 25 -11.73 -27.44 34.28
N PRO A 26 -12.22 -27.09 33.07
CA PRO A 26 -13.05 -28.00 32.32
C PRO A 26 -12.18 -29.19 31.92
N VAL A 27 -12.43 -30.34 32.55
CA VAL A 27 -11.97 -31.62 32.04
C VAL A 27 -12.62 -31.79 30.68
N CYS A 28 -11.83 -31.77 29.62
CA CYS A 28 -12.31 -32.08 28.28
C CYS A 28 -12.96 -33.48 28.32
N PRO A 29 -14.14 -33.67 27.72
CA PRO A 29 -14.73 -35.00 27.65
C PRO A 29 -13.75 -35.94 26.93
N LYS A 30 -13.43 -37.07 27.57
CA LYS A 30 -12.70 -38.16 26.93
C LYS A 30 -13.61 -38.75 25.85
N ILE A 31 -13.33 -38.42 24.59
CA ILE A 31 -14.01 -39.03 23.45
C ILE A 31 -13.22 -40.29 23.07
N PRO A 32 -13.85 -41.48 23.03
CA PRO A 32 -13.17 -42.74 22.74
C PRO A 32 -12.66 -42.82 21.29
N SER A 33 -11.48 -43.41 21.12
CA SER A 33 -10.63 -43.42 19.92
C SER A 33 -10.97 -44.49 18.86
N LYS A 34 -12.24 -44.76 18.60
CA LYS A 34 -12.64 -45.71 17.53
C LYS A 34 -13.51 -45.02 16.48
N GLY A 35 -12.91 -44.71 15.32
CA GLY A 35 -13.65 -44.36 14.10
C GLY A 35 -13.29 -43.04 13.41
N TYR A 36 -12.18 -42.37 13.77
CA TYR A 36 -11.81 -41.15 13.05
C TYR A 36 -11.25 -41.45 11.64
N PRO A 37 -11.61 -40.65 10.63
CA PRO A 37 -11.11 -40.82 9.27
C PRO A 37 -9.59 -40.61 9.22
N ASN A 38 -8.93 -41.36 8.33
CA ASN A 38 -7.56 -41.07 7.95
C ASN A 38 -7.45 -39.62 7.45
N MET A 39 -6.28 -39.01 7.60
CA MET A 39 -6.11 -37.65 7.15
C MET A 39 -6.17 -37.58 5.62
N ASP A 40 -7.32 -37.14 5.12
CA ASP A 40 -7.58 -37.02 3.69
C ASP A 40 -7.01 -35.71 3.12
N ASN A 41 -7.22 -35.51 1.82
CA ASN A 41 -6.72 -34.34 1.13
C ASN A 41 -7.43 -33.04 1.56
N ASP A 42 -8.71 -33.12 1.89
CA ASP A 42 -9.54 -31.96 2.23
C ASP A 42 -9.13 -31.40 3.60
N ILE A 43 -8.85 -32.28 4.56
CA ILE A 43 -8.31 -31.90 5.87
C ILE A 43 -6.94 -31.21 5.71
N ARG A 44 -6.05 -31.78 4.89
CA ARG A 44 -4.73 -31.18 4.61
C ARG A 44 -4.87 -29.78 4.01
N ILE A 45 -5.75 -29.60 3.04
CA ILE A 45 -6.04 -28.30 2.42
C ILE A 45 -6.57 -27.31 3.47
N LEU A 46 -7.53 -27.73 4.31
CA LEU A 46 -8.17 -26.90 5.32
C LEU A 46 -7.19 -26.39 6.38
N ILE A 47 -6.25 -27.23 6.81
CA ILE A 47 -5.21 -26.84 7.79
C ILE A 47 -3.99 -26.19 7.13
N GLY A 48 -3.89 -26.25 5.78
CA GLY A 48 -2.83 -25.61 5.02
C GLY A 48 -1.51 -26.39 4.97
N LEU A 49 -1.59 -27.73 4.95
CA LEU A 49 -0.48 -28.63 4.66
C LEU A 49 -0.66 -29.27 3.28
N THR A 50 0.43 -29.58 2.58
CA THR A 50 0.41 -30.23 1.26
C THR A 50 1.21 -31.52 1.20
N ASP A 51 2.04 -31.81 2.21
CA ASP A 51 2.85 -33.03 2.26
C ASP A 51 1.97 -34.30 2.30
N PRO A 52 2.08 -35.21 1.32
CA PRO A 52 1.27 -36.42 1.28
C PRO A 52 1.66 -37.46 2.34
N ASN A 53 2.88 -37.39 2.89
CA ASN A 53 3.40 -38.33 3.89
C ASN A 53 3.01 -37.97 5.33
N ILE A 54 2.32 -36.84 5.49
CA ILE A 54 1.81 -36.39 6.76
C ILE A 54 0.43 -37.02 7.01
N GLN A 55 0.27 -37.58 8.20
CA GLN A 55 -0.95 -38.24 8.66
C GLN A 55 -1.17 -37.94 10.15
N PHE A 56 -2.36 -38.25 10.67
CA PHE A 56 -2.59 -38.19 12.10
C PHE A 56 -1.68 -39.16 12.85
N ASP A 57 -1.20 -38.76 14.03
CA ASP A 57 -0.33 -39.61 14.83
C ASP A 57 -1.15 -40.74 15.48
N PRO A 58 -0.93 -42.03 15.11
CA PRO A 58 -1.67 -43.16 15.69
C PRO A 58 -1.35 -43.41 17.16
N LYS A 59 -0.26 -42.83 17.69
CA LYS A 59 0.10 -42.91 19.12
C LYS A 59 -0.55 -41.81 19.96
N SER A 60 -1.20 -40.83 19.32
CA SER A 60 -1.89 -39.77 20.05
C SER A 60 -3.34 -40.17 20.29
N GLU A 61 -3.82 -40.00 21.52
CA GLU A 61 -5.22 -40.31 21.88
C GLU A 61 -6.23 -39.43 21.11
N GLN A 62 -5.82 -38.22 20.74
CA GLN A 62 -6.62 -37.24 20.01
C GLN A 62 -5.84 -36.68 18.83
N HIS A 63 -6.53 -36.40 17.70
CA HIS A 63 -5.93 -35.80 16.51
C HIS A 63 -5.52 -34.34 16.70
N PHE A 64 -6.19 -33.61 17.59
CA PHE A 64 -5.83 -32.25 17.94
C PHE A 64 -6.21 -31.92 19.38
N ASN A 65 -5.62 -30.86 19.92
CA ASN A 65 -5.98 -30.27 21.21
C ASN A 65 -6.23 -28.78 21.02
N GLU A 66 -7.24 -28.23 21.67
CA GLU A 66 -7.47 -26.78 21.70
C GLU A 66 -6.97 -26.18 23.01
N THR A 67 -6.31 -25.02 22.91
CA THR A 67 -5.88 -24.26 24.08
C THR A 67 -6.21 -22.78 23.87
N SER A 68 -6.70 -22.13 24.91
CA SER A 68 -6.85 -20.68 24.94
C SER A 68 -5.86 -20.10 25.94
N ARG A 69 -4.98 -19.20 25.50
CA ARG A 69 -4.02 -18.50 26.37
C ARG A 69 -4.06 -17.01 26.08
N ASN A 70 -4.33 -16.20 27.10
CA ASN A 70 -4.40 -14.73 26.96
C ASN A 70 -5.32 -14.27 25.81
N GLY A 71 -6.47 -14.92 25.64
CA GLY A 71 -7.42 -14.62 24.54
C GLY A 71 -6.97 -15.09 23.16
N THR A 72 -5.90 -15.89 23.09
CA THR A 72 -5.39 -16.49 21.86
C THR A 72 -5.79 -17.96 21.81
N ASP A 73 -6.72 -18.30 20.92
CA ASP A 73 -7.15 -19.67 20.70
C ASP A 73 -6.21 -20.36 19.71
N THR A 74 -5.70 -21.53 20.09
CA THR A 74 -4.76 -22.31 19.29
C THR A 74 -5.17 -23.78 19.27
N VAL A 75 -5.32 -24.32 18.07
CA VAL A 75 -5.50 -25.74 17.81
C VAL A 75 -4.13 -26.35 17.51
N THR A 76 -3.76 -27.40 18.24
CA THR A 76 -2.51 -28.14 18.04
C THR A 76 -2.81 -29.54 17.52
N TRP A 77 -2.51 -29.78 16.24
CA TRP A 77 -2.66 -31.08 15.60
C TRP A 77 -1.51 -32.02 15.94
N ASN A 78 -1.82 -33.25 16.30
CA ASN A 78 -0.84 -34.30 16.56
C ASN A 78 -0.68 -35.17 15.31
N LEU A 79 0.47 -35.01 14.65
CA LEU A 79 0.75 -35.57 13.33
C LEU A 79 1.98 -36.49 13.37
N LEU A 80 2.02 -37.45 12.44
CA LEU A 80 3.16 -38.31 12.17
C LEU A 80 3.66 -38.01 10.75
N LEU A 81 4.97 -37.84 10.63
CA LEU A 81 5.66 -37.75 9.33
C LEU A 81 6.66 -38.90 9.22
N THR A 82 6.41 -39.78 8.26
CA THR A 82 7.25 -40.93 7.96
C THR A 82 7.12 -41.33 6.49
N TYR A 83 8.20 -41.85 5.93
CA TYR A 83 8.28 -42.38 4.57
C TYR A 83 9.55 -43.23 4.45
N ALA A 84 9.67 -44.04 3.39
CA ALA A 84 10.92 -44.74 3.08
C ALA A 84 11.89 -43.79 2.35
N THR A 85 13.19 -43.88 2.66
CA THR A 85 14.21 -43.04 2.00
C THR A 85 15.56 -43.75 1.92
N SER A 86 16.40 -43.30 0.98
CA SER A 86 17.77 -43.77 0.79
C SER A 86 18.79 -42.80 1.37
N CYS A 87 19.96 -43.33 1.76
CA CYS A 87 21.02 -42.55 2.35
C CYS A 87 21.65 -41.59 1.32
N GLU A 88 21.67 -40.29 1.63
CA GLU A 88 22.25 -39.24 0.78
C GLU A 88 23.75 -39.44 0.49
N LYS A 89 24.48 -40.20 1.35
CA LYS A 89 25.92 -40.44 1.18
C LYS A 89 26.27 -41.68 0.35
N CYS A 90 25.45 -42.73 0.38
CA CYS A 90 25.82 -44.03 -0.18
C CYS A 90 24.69 -44.80 -0.88
N GLY A 91 23.51 -44.18 -1.01
CA GLY A 91 22.35 -44.73 -1.73
C GLY A 91 21.62 -45.90 -1.04
N THR A 92 22.14 -46.43 0.07
CA THR A 92 21.52 -47.58 0.76
C THR A 92 20.23 -47.17 1.45
N LEU A 93 19.20 -48.02 1.38
CA LEU A 93 17.92 -47.82 2.07
C LEU A 93 18.14 -47.61 3.58
N MET A 94 17.53 -46.57 4.14
CA MET A 94 17.66 -46.26 5.56
C MET A 94 16.59 -46.95 6.39
N VAL A 95 16.94 -47.31 7.62
CA VAL A 95 16.01 -47.93 8.58
C VAL A 95 15.50 -46.92 9.60
N ASN A 96 14.35 -47.21 10.21
CA ASN A 96 13.81 -46.42 11.32
C ASN A 96 14.73 -46.51 12.56
N SER A 97 15.08 -45.36 13.12
CA SER A 97 15.92 -45.22 14.32
C SER A 97 15.25 -44.36 15.41
N GLY A 98 13.95 -44.52 15.56
CA GLY A 98 13.12 -43.78 16.52
C GLY A 98 12.52 -42.51 15.91
N THR A 99 12.07 -41.59 16.77
CA THR A 99 11.38 -40.36 16.33
C THR A 99 11.82 -39.13 17.10
N LYS A 100 11.53 -37.95 16.57
CA LYS A 100 11.67 -36.65 17.25
C LYS A 100 10.41 -35.84 17.02
N THR A 101 9.79 -35.36 18.09
CA THR A 101 8.63 -34.47 18.01
C THR A 101 9.09 -33.03 17.85
N VAL A 102 8.52 -32.33 16.87
CA VAL A 102 8.79 -30.91 16.60
C VAL A 102 7.46 -30.20 16.42
N ILE A 103 7.34 -28.99 16.98
CA ILE A 103 6.15 -28.15 16.82
C ILE A 103 6.45 -27.07 15.78
N HIS A 104 5.53 -26.91 14.83
CA HIS A 104 5.56 -25.89 13.78
C HIS A 104 4.32 -24.99 13.87
N LYS A 105 4.48 -23.70 13.57
CA LYS A 105 3.38 -22.75 13.44
C LYS A 105 2.75 -22.87 12.05
N GLY A 106 1.44 -23.10 12.01
CA GLY A 106 0.62 -23.19 10.81
C GLY A 106 -0.20 -21.92 10.56
N PRO A 107 -0.89 -21.84 9.41
CA PRO A 107 -1.75 -20.71 9.06
C PRO A 107 -2.95 -20.62 10.00
N ARG A 108 -3.47 -19.41 10.21
CA ARG A 108 -4.71 -19.21 10.97
C ARG A 108 -5.90 -19.79 10.19
N SER A 109 -6.82 -20.46 10.88
CA SER A 109 -8.07 -20.96 10.29
C SER A 109 -9.22 -20.82 11.29
N ALA A 110 -10.39 -20.38 10.81
CA ALA A 110 -11.57 -20.13 11.64
C ALA A 110 -11.28 -19.31 12.92
N PHE A 111 -10.48 -18.24 12.80
CA PHE A 111 -10.02 -17.39 13.91
C PHE A 111 -9.15 -18.07 14.98
N LYS A 112 -8.78 -19.34 14.79
CA LYS A 112 -7.84 -20.05 15.67
C LYS A 112 -6.48 -20.19 15.01
N PHE A 113 -5.43 -20.02 15.79
CA PHE A 113 -4.07 -20.33 15.33
C PHE A 113 -3.87 -21.83 15.25
N GLN A 114 -3.04 -22.26 14.30
CA GLN A 114 -2.72 -23.67 14.11
C GLN A 114 -1.29 -23.94 14.53
N ASN A 115 -1.09 -24.99 15.29
CA ASN A 115 0.22 -25.59 15.55
C ASN A 115 0.22 -27.03 15.05
N PHE A 116 1.31 -27.46 14.44
CA PHE A 116 1.52 -28.83 14.01
C PHE A 116 2.58 -29.46 14.91
N ARG A 117 2.16 -30.31 15.84
CA ARG A 117 3.04 -31.16 16.63
C ARG A 117 3.31 -32.43 15.83
N ILE A 118 4.46 -32.47 15.18
CA ILE A 118 4.81 -33.52 14.21
C ILE A 118 5.85 -34.44 14.83
N ARG A 119 5.49 -35.70 15.03
CA ARG A 119 6.43 -36.77 15.37
C ARG A 119 7.11 -37.23 14.08
N LYS A 120 8.37 -36.84 13.90
CA LYS A 120 9.15 -37.11 12.70
C LYS A 120 9.99 -38.37 12.86
N GLN A 121 9.99 -39.25 11.86
CA GLN A 121 10.87 -40.41 11.83
C GLN A 121 12.35 -40.00 11.74
N LYS A 122 13.20 -40.65 12.54
CA LYS A 122 14.66 -40.60 12.39
C LYS A 122 15.09 -41.79 11.53
N PHE A 123 16.04 -41.55 10.65
CA PHE A 123 16.61 -42.54 9.75
C PHE A 123 18.06 -42.84 10.14
N LEU A 124 18.45 -44.11 10.05
CA LEU A 124 19.83 -44.56 10.21
C LEU A 124 20.24 -45.41 9.01
N CYS A 125 21.38 -45.08 8.40
CA CYS A 125 21.99 -45.93 7.39
C CYS A 125 22.85 -47.01 8.07
N LYS A 126 22.49 -48.28 7.88
CA LYS A 126 23.26 -49.42 8.45
C LYS A 126 24.63 -49.63 7.80
N LYS A 127 24.86 -49.10 6.60
CA LYS A 127 26.13 -49.23 5.86
C LYS A 127 27.18 -48.20 6.31
N CYS A 128 26.82 -46.92 6.39
CA CYS A 128 27.78 -45.84 6.67
C CYS A 128 27.52 -45.08 7.98
N GLY A 129 26.51 -45.46 8.77
CA GLY A 129 26.18 -44.82 10.04
C GLY A 129 25.53 -43.42 9.92
N HIS A 130 25.34 -42.90 8.70
CA HIS A 130 24.70 -41.58 8.51
C HIS A 130 23.27 -41.56 9.06
N THR A 131 22.89 -40.44 9.68
CA THR A 131 21.55 -40.23 10.24
C THR A 131 20.89 -39.01 9.61
N SER A 132 19.57 -39.08 9.45
CA SER A 132 18.75 -37.97 8.99
C SER A 132 17.37 -38.01 9.67
N ILE A 133 16.57 -36.99 9.46
CA ILE A 133 15.21 -36.87 10.01
C ILE A 133 14.24 -36.57 8.87
N ALA A 134 13.01 -37.08 8.98
CA ALA A 134 11.96 -36.82 8.01
C ALA A 134 11.74 -35.31 7.82
N GLN A 135 11.89 -34.86 6.58
CA GLN A 135 11.72 -33.48 6.17
C GLN A 135 10.29 -33.27 5.71
N LEU A 136 9.71 -32.17 6.18
CA LEU A 136 8.36 -31.78 5.78
C LEU A 136 8.50 -30.87 4.56
N SER A 137 7.82 -31.18 3.46
CA SER A 137 7.90 -30.40 2.21
C SER A 137 7.34 -28.97 2.35
N ASP A 138 6.36 -28.76 3.23
CA ASP A 138 5.73 -27.46 3.51
C ASP A 138 6.62 -26.46 4.29
N ILE A 139 7.85 -26.84 4.66
CA ILE A 139 8.72 -26.00 5.48
C ILE A 139 10.18 -26.05 5.03
N GLN A 140 10.84 -24.90 5.06
CA GLN A 140 12.29 -24.84 4.88
C GLN A 140 13.04 -25.59 6.00
N PRO A 141 14.18 -26.25 5.71
CA PRO A 141 15.02 -26.89 6.72
C PRO A 141 15.35 -25.94 7.88
N ASN A 142 15.40 -26.49 9.11
CA ASN A 142 15.70 -25.76 10.34
C ASN A 142 14.71 -24.62 10.69
N ASN A 143 13.53 -24.59 10.07
CA ASN A 143 12.49 -23.64 10.43
C ASN A 143 11.41 -24.27 11.31
N HIS A 144 10.65 -23.40 11.98
CA HIS A 144 9.50 -23.76 12.82
C HIS A 144 8.20 -23.08 12.38
N ILE A 145 8.21 -22.37 11.25
CA ILE A 145 7.06 -21.67 10.68
C ILE A 145 6.85 -22.19 9.26
N ILE A 146 5.66 -22.72 9.00
CA ILE A 146 5.26 -23.26 7.69
C ILE A 146 5.37 -22.18 6.62
N ASN A 147 5.78 -22.57 5.40
CA ASN A 147 6.03 -21.64 4.31
C ASN A 147 4.79 -20.80 3.96
N LYS A 148 3.59 -21.38 4.07
CA LYS A 148 2.31 -20.68 3.84
C LYS A 148 2.11 -19.49 4.79
N VAL A 149 2.50 -19.60 6.06
CA VAL A 149 2.47 -18.47 7.01
C VAL A 149 3.42 -17.38 6.55
N LYS A 150 4.65 -17.74 6.14
CA LYS A 150 5.63 -16.76 5.67
C LYS A 150 5.18 -16.07 4.39
N GLN A 151 4.53 -16.79 3.49
CA GLN A 151 3.97 -16.24 2.25
C GLN A 151 2.89 -15.20 2.57
N VAL A 152 1.92 -15.55 3.42
CA VAL A 152 0.87 -14.61 3.86
C VAL A 152 1.49 -13.36 4.50
N VAL A 153 2.38 -13.56 5.46
CA VAL A 153 3.09 -12.49 6.17
C VAL A 153 3.96 -11.61 5.24
N ALA A 154 4.47 -12.16 4.14
CA ALA A 154 5.24 -11.41 3.15
C ALA A 154 4.36 -10.58 2.20
N MET A 155 3.10 -11.00 2.00
CA MET A 155 2.15 -10.33 1.11
C MET A 155 1.30 -9.27 1.81
N GLU A 156 0.91 -9.49 3.07
CA GLU A 156 0.13 -8.53 3.87
C GLU A 156 0.73 -7.11 3.99
N PRO A 157 2.05 -6.88 3.94
CA PRO A 157 2.62 -5.52 3.90
C PRO A 157 2.19 -4.68 2.69
N SER A 158 1.58 -5.28 1.66
CA SER A 158 0.96 -4.54 0.55
C SER A 158 -0.31 -3.80 0.97
N GLU A 159 -0.95 -4.23 2.05
CA GLU A 159 -2.09 -3.57 2.65
C GLU A 159 -1.65 -2.44 3.60
N ASN A 160 -2.54 -1.48 3.86
CA ASN A 160 -2.27 -0.38 4.78
C ASN A 160 -2.42 -0.81 6.26
N VAL A 161 -1.64 -1.81 6.67
CA VAL A 161 -1.63 -2.38 8.02
C VAL A 161 -0.22 -2.38 8.62
N SER A 162 -0.16 -2.22 9.94
CA SER A 162 1.14 -2.17 10.62
C SER A 162 1.80 -3.56 10.71
N GLN A 163 3.14 -3.61 10.71
CA GLN A 163 3.89 -4.85 10.95
C GLN A 163 3.50 -5.55 12.28
N LYS A 164 3.12 -4.77 13.30
CA LYS A 164 2.63 -5.30 14.58
C LYS A 164 1.29 -6.00 14.43
N HIS A 165 0.41 -5.46 13.60
CA HIS A 165 -0.89 -6.06 13.30
C HIS A 165 -0.71 -7.37 12.51
N ILE A 166 0.09 -7.36 11.44
CA ILE A 166 0.45 -8.57 10.66
C ILE A 166 1.01 -9.67 11.57
N ALA A 167 1.96 -9.31 12.44
CA ALA A 167 2.57 -10.22 13.40
C ALA A 167 1.54 -10.84 14.36
N LEU A 168 0.60 -10.02 14.86
CA LEU A 168 -0.48 -10.47 15.72
C LEU A 168 -1.44 -11.42 14.97
N ASP A 169 -1.87 -11.03 13.76
CA ASP A 169 -2.86 -11.78 12.98
C ASP A 169 -2.34 -13.13 12.48
N ASN A 170 -1.00 -13.28 12.41
CA ASN A 170 -0.30 -14.49 11.99
C ASN A 170 0.43 -15.24 13.12
N ASN A 171 0.32 -14.78 14.38
CA ASN A 171 1.03 -15.34 15.53
C ASN A 171 2.55 -15.52 15.30
N VAL A 172 3.20 -14.48 14.77
CA VAL A 172 4.66 -14.42 14.56
C VAL A 172 5.24 -13.16 15.21
N SER A 173 6.57 -13.03 15.25
CA SER A 173 7.20 -11.78 15.69
C SER A 173 7.24 -10.77 14.55
N THR A 174 7.29 -9.48 14.88
CA THR A 174 7.50 -8.39 13.91
C THR A 174 8.79 -8.58 13.10
N GLN A 175 9.83 -9.16 13.70
CA GLN A 175 11.09 -9.50 13.01
C GLN A 175 10.90 -10.61 11.97
N THR A 176 9.98 -11.54 12.18
CA THR A 176 9.63 -12.52 11.15
C THR A 176 8.89 -11.86 9.99
N VAL A 177 8.00 -10.90 10.27
CA VAL A 177 7.34 -10.10 9.23
C VAL A 177 8.37 -9.37 8.37
N LYS A 178 9.29 -8.64 9.03
CA LYS A 178 10.36 -7.90 8.36
C LYS A 178 11.21 -8.82 7.47
N ARG A 179 11.71 -9.93 8.01
CA ARG A 179 12.54 -10.89 7.24
C ARG A 179 11.79 -11.53 6.07
N ALA A 180 10.50 -11.81 6.23
CA ALA A 180 9.67 -12.38 5.16
C ALA A 180 9.50 -11.39 4.01
N ALA A 181 9.20 -10.12 4.32
CA ALA A 181 9.15 -9.04 3.34
C ALA A 181 10.52 -8.81 2.69
N GLU A 182 11.61 -8.81 3.47
CA GLU A 182 12.97 -8.65 2.95
C GLU A 182 13.36 -9.75 1.95
N GLY A 183 12.89 -10.98 2.19
CA GLY A 183 13.09 -12.11 1.28
C GLY A 183 12.50 -11.86 -0.12
N LEU A 184 11.51 -10.98 -0.26
CA LEU A 184 10.92 -10.64 -1.55
C LEU A 184 11.78 -9.67 -2.39
N PHE A 185 12.72 -8.93 -1.77
CA PHE A 185 13.57 -7.99 -2.51
C PHE A 185 14.48 -8.69 -3.52
N VAL A 186 14.71 -10.00 -3.39
CA VAL A 186 15.44 -10.79 -4.40
C VAL A 186 14.79 -10.70 -5.78
N TYR A 187 13.46 -10.57 -5.84
CA TYR A 187 12.70 -10.44 -7.09
C TYR A 187 12.66 -9.01 -7.65
N ASN A 188 13.07 -8.01 -6.87
CA ASN A 188 12.99 -6.60 -7.25
C ASN A 188 14.37 -5.94 -7.25
N LYS A 189 15.41 -6.68 -7.66
CA LYS A 189 16.75 -6.11 -7.82
C LYS A 189 16.81 -5.23 -9.07
N THR A 190 17.32 -4.03 -8.89
CA THR A 190 17.60 -3.08 -9.97
C THR A 190 18.58 -3.69 -10.97
N ASN A 191 18.23 -3.62 -12.26
CA ASN A 191 19.11 -4.06 -13.34
C ASN A 191 19.89 -2.86 -13.88
N PHE A 192 21.19 -2.79 -13.59
CA PHE A 192 22.07 -1.71 -14.06
C PHE A 192 22.63 -1.90 -15.48
N HIS A 193 22.28 -2.99 -16.17
CA HIS A 193 22.70 -3.23 -17.55
C HIS A 193 21.83 -2.53 -18.60
N TYR A 194 20.63 -2.08 -18.22
CA TYR A 194 19.66 -1.51 -19.16
C TYR A 194 18.79 -0.44 -18.49
N LEU A 195 18.54 0.65 -19.23
CA LEU A 195 17.51 1.64 -18.91
C LEU A 195 16.46 1.68 -20.02
N PRO A 196 15.16 1.78 -19.66
CA PRO A 196 14.11 2.01 -20.65
C PRO A 196 14.28 3.35 -21.38
N GLN A 197 13.76 3.40 -22.61
CA GLN A 197 13.78 4.63 -23.42
C GLN A 197 12.93 5.76 -22.81
N ASN A 198 11.88 5.42 -22.06
CA ASN A 198 10.98 6.38 -21.43
C ASN A 198 10.89 6.09 -19.93
N ILE A 199 11.42 7.01 -19.13
CA ILE A 199 11.45 6.89 -17.67
C ILE A 199 10.78 8.10 -17.03
N ALA A 200 10.22 7.91 -15.84
CA ALA A 200 9.61 8.96 -15.05
C ALA A 200 10.20 9.00 -13.64
N PHE A 201 10.46 10.20 -13.14
CA PHE A 201 10.92 10.45 -11.77
C PHE A 201 9.78 11.13 -11.02
N ASN A 202 9.42 10.59 -9.86
CA ASN A 202 8.46 11.24 -8.99
C ASN A 202 8.91 11.20 -7.53
N ASP A 203 8.52 12.21 -6.78
CA ASP A 203 8.87 12.33 -5.37
C ASP A 203 7.70 11.92 -4.47
N PHE A 204 8.00 11.24 -3.37
CA PHE A 204 7.00 10.90 -2.36
C PHE A 204 7.55 11.11 -0.94
N LYS A 205 6.65 11.40 0.00
CA LYS A 205 7.00 11.59 1.40
C LYS A 205 7.41 10.26 2.02
N SER A 206 8.66 10.19 2.48
CA SER A 206 9.21 9.03 3.20
C SER A 206 9.61 9.36 4.63
N GLY A 207 9.42 10.60 5.08
CA GLY A 207 9.63 10.99 6.48
C GLY A 207 11.05 10.69 6.96
N LYS A 208 11.20 10.07 8.13
CA LYS A 208 12.51 9.79 8.73
C LYS A 208 13.37 8.80 7.94
N PHE A 209 12.82 8.15 6.91
CA PHE A 209 13.58 7.26 6.05
C PHE A 209 14.49 8.00 5.06
N ALA A 210 14.31 9.30 4.82
CA ALA A 210 15.17 10.10 3.95
C ALA A 210 15.64 11.37 4.65
N THR A 211 16.82 11.88 4.28
CA THR A 211 17.40 13.07 4.92
C THR A 211 16.50 14.29 4.69
N SER A 212 15.93 14.42 3.49
CA SER A 212 15.00 15.50 3.15
C SER A 212 13.54 15.23 3.50
N GLY A 213 13.21 14.09 4.12
CA GLY A 213 11.81 13.67 4.34
C GLY A 213 11.08 13.16 3.09
N MET A 214 11.78 13.09 1.96
CA MET A 214 11.26 12.77 0.63
C MET A 214 12.19 11.77 -0.05
N SER A 215 11.61 10.77 -0.70
CA SER A 215 12.30 9.79 -1.54
C SER A 215 11.79 9.88 -2.97
N MET A 216 12.54 9.30 -3.91
CA MET A 216 12.21 9.33 -5.32
C MET A 216 11.89 7.92 -5.82
N ILE A 217 10.86 7.79 -6.64
CA ILE A 217 10.53 6.56 -7.36
C ILE A 217 10.88 6.72 -8.84
N LEU A 218 11.53 5.70 -9.39
CA LEU A 218 11.87 5.58 -10.81
C LEU A 218 10.93 4.58 -11.45
N ILE A 219 10.28 4.98 -12.55
CA ILE A 219 9.28 4.16 -13.23
C ILE A 219 9.56 4.16 -14.73
N GLU A 220 9.41 3.00 -15.36
CA GLU A 220 9.31 2.87 -16.81
C GLU A 220 7.94 3.36 -17.28
N SER A 221 7.89 4.42 -18.08
CA SER A 221 6.64 5.14 -18.36
C SER A 221 5.63 4.32 -19.18
N VAL A 222 6.09 3.39 -20.01
CA VAL A 222 5.22 2.61 -20.94
C VAL A 222 4.52 1.47 -20.20
N ASN A 223 5.28 0.64 -19.49
CA ASN A 223 4.77 -0.57 -18.85
C ASN A 223 4.41 -0.35 -17.36
N HIS A 224 4.56 0.88 -16.87
CA HIS A 224 4.35 1.25 -15.45
C HIS A 224 5.17 0.41 -14.47
N ARG A 225 6.31 -0.11 -14.91
CA ARG A 225 7.18 -0.95 -14.08
C ARG A 225 8.06 -0.06 -13.20
N ILE A 226 8.05 -0.34 -11.90
CA ILE A 226 8.98 0.29 -10.96
C ILE A 226 10.39 -0.18 -11.31
N LEU A 227 11.28 0.76 -11.59
CA LEU A 227 12.70 0.51 -11.81
C LEU A 227 13.43 0.45 -10.48
N ASP A 228 13.16 1.43 -9.61
CA ASP A 228 13.78 1.52 -8.29
C ASP A 228 13.08 2.55 -7.39
N VAL A 229 13.40 2.51 -6.10
CA VAL A 229 13.03 3.51 -5.10
C VAL A 229 14.30 4.03 -4.43
N MET A 230 14.63 5.28 -4.74
CA MET A 230 15.81 5.95 -4.21
C MET A 230 15.50 6.68 -2.91
N LYS A 231 16.31 6.41 -1.88
CA LYS A 231 16.16 6.99 -0.55
C LYS A 231 16.23 8.51 -0.56
N ASP A 232 17.26 9.07 -1.18
CA ASP A 232 17.55 10.51 -1.19
C ASP A 232 17.58 11.04 -2.63
N ARG A 233 17.09 12.27 -2.81
CA ARG A 233 16.92 12.95 -4.12
C ARG A 233 17.96 14.04 -4.40
N GLY A 234 19.05 14.07 -3.62
CA GLY A 234 20.13 15.05 -3.83
C GLY A 234 20.88 14.77 -5.13
N ALA A 235 21.33 15.83 -5.82
CA ALA A 235 22.01 15.70 -7.11
C ALA A 235 23.24 14.77 -7.05
N GLY A 236 23.98 14.77 -5.94
CA GLY A 236 25.12 13.87 -5.75
C GLY A 236 24.72 12.39 -5.67
N GLN A 237 23.62 12.07 -4.97
CA GLN A 237 23.13 10.69 -4.84
C GLN A 237 22.54 10.19 -6.16
N LEU A 238 21.82 11.06 -6.88
CA LEU A 238 21.28 10.76 -8.20
C LEU A 238 22.37 10.49 -9.22
N ARG A 239 23.43 11.31 -9.22
CA ARG A 239 24.61 11.07 -10.04
C ARG A 239 25.27 9.73 -9.72
N ALA A 240 25.53 9.46 -8.44
CA ALA A 240 26.14 8.20 -8.02
C ALA A 240 25.29 7.00 -8.45
N TYR A 241 23.97 7.11 -8.33
CA TYR A 241 23.04 6.08 -8.75
C TYR A 241 23.12 5.81 -10.26
N PHE A 242 22.96 6.85 -11.09
CA PHE A 242 22.88 6.68 -12.54
C PHE A 242 24.24 6.38 -13.18
N ASN A 243 25.35 6.75 -12.55
CA ASN A 243 26.69 6.39 -13.01
C ASN A 243 27.02 4.89 -12.91
N GLN A 244 26.16 4.09 -12.26
CA GLN A 244 26.25 2.64 -12.31
C GLN A 244 25.79 2.07 -13.66
N TYR A 245 24.98 2.80 -14.43
CA TYR A 245 24.61 2.44 -15.79
C TYR A 245 25.72 2.85 -16.76
N SER A 246 25.94 2.04 -17.80
CA SER A 246 26.88 2.38 -18.86
C SER A 246 26.47 3.68 -19.57
N PRO A 247 27.42 4.46 -20.13
CA PRO A 247 27.10 5.63 -20.94
C PRO A 247 26.10 5.31 -22.05
N ALA A 248 26.30 4.20 -22.78
CA ALA A 248 25.39 3.75 -23.83
C ALA A 248 23.95 3.50 -23.34
N ALA A 249 23.78 2.95 -22.13
CA ALA A 249 22.44 2.75 -21.56
C ALA A 249 21.76 4.08 -21.20
N ARG A 250 22.53 5.07 -20.72
CA ARG A 250 22.02 6.42 -20.43
C ARG A 250 21.70 7.19 -21.71
N ASP A 251 22.55 7.09 -22.72
CA ASP A 251 22.38 7.74 -24.03
C ASP A 251 21.19 7.19 -24.82
N ALA A 252 20.75 5.97 -24.52
CA ALA A 252 19.57 5.34 -25.12
C ALA A 252 18.23 5.85 -24.55
N VAL A 253 18.24 6.56 -23.42
CA VAL A 253 17.03 7.18 -22.84
C VAL A 253 16.59 8.33 -23.74
N LYS A 254 15.33 8.29 -24.19
CA LYS A 254 14.74 9.28 -25.10
C LYS A 254 13.90 10.32 -24.39
N THR A 255 13.19 9.92 -23.34
CA THR A 255 12.28 10.81 -22.61
C THR A 255 12.39 10.59 -21.11
N ILE A 256 12.47 11.70 -20.37
CA ILE A 256 12.39 11.69 -18.91
C ILE A 256 11.26 12.61 -18.48
N THR A 257 10.21 12.04 -17.89
CA THR A 257 9.12 12.80 -17.28
C THR A 257 9.44 13.09 -15.83
N VAL A 258 9.42 14.35 -15.43
CA VAL A 258 9.76 14.77 -14.05
C VAL A 258 8.79 15.81 -13.51
N ASP A 259 8.75 15.93 -12.17
CA ASP A 259 8.16 17.09 -11.49
C ASP A 259 8.90 18.39 -11.90
N LEU A 260 8.26 19.53 -11.68
CA LEU A 260 8.72 20.88 -11.96
C LEU A 260 9.87 21.34 -11.05
N PHE A 261 10.49 20.44 -10.27
CA PHE A 261 11.60 20.75 -9.39
C PHE A 261 12.87 21.10 -10.18
N THR A 262 13.24 22.39 -10.15
CA THR A 262 14.30 22.98 -10.98
C THR A 262 15.65 22.24 -10.94
N PRO A 263 16.17 21.76 -9.79
CA PRO A 263 17.46 21.10 -9.74
C PRO A 263 17.58 19.83 -10.60
N TYR A 264 16.45 19.16 -10.91
CA TYR A 264 16.47 17.98 -11.77
C TYR A 264 16.90 18.31 -13.19
N ARG A 265 16.56 19.49 -13.72
CA ARG A 265 16.80 19.82 -15.13
C ARG A 265 18.28 19.81 -15.50
N ALA A 266 19.12 20.47 -14.68
CA ALA A 266 20.56 20.53 -14.94
C ALA A 266 21.21 19.14 -14.83
N MET A 267 20.84 18.40 -13.79
CA MET A 267 21.34 17.05 -13.54
C MET A 267 20.93 16.06 -14.63
N ILE A 268 19.66 16.10 -15.08
CA ILE A 268 19.18 15.20 -16.14
C ILE A 268 19.91 15.45 -17.44
N LYS A 269 20.10 16.72 -17.84
CA LYS A 269 20.84 17.04 -19.07
C LYS A 269 22.26 16.50 -19.05
N GLU A 270 22.90 16.49 -17.89
CA GLU A 270 24.24 15.96 -17.74
C GLU A 270 24.29 14.42 -17.75
N LEU A 271 23.33 13.78 -17.10
CA LEU A 271 23.29 12.31 -16.99
C LEU A 271 22.71 11.64 -18.26
N PHE A 272 21.83 12.32 -18.98
CA PHE A 272 21.04 11.83 -20.10
C PHE A 272 21.03 12.86 -21.24
N PRO A 273 22.16 13.03 -21.95
CA PRO A 273 22.33 14.12 -22.91
C PRO A 273 21.35 14.07 -24.09
N ASN A 274 20.88 12.87 -24.46
CA ASN A 274 19.95 12.66 -25.58
C ASN A 274 18.47 12.67 -25.16
N ALA A 275 18.17 12.77 -23.87
CA ALA A 275 16.80 12.66 -23.38
C ALA A 275 16.06 14.01 -23.42
N ASN A 276 14.84 13.97 -23.96
CA ASN A 276 13.89 15.07 -23.84
C ASN A 276 13.30 15.08 -22.43
N ILE A 277 13.37 16.23 -21.76
CA ILE A 277 12.79 16.42 -20.43
C ILE A 277 11.34 16.87 -20.61
N ALA A 278 10.40 16.03 -20.18
CA ALA A 278 8.98 16.34 -20.15
C ALA A 278 8.55 16.73 -18.73
N ALA A 279 7.74 17.78 -18.62
CA ALA A 279 7.08 18.11 -17.36
C ALA A 279 5.91 17.14 -17.11
N ASP A 280 5.80 16.62 -15.90
CA ASP A 280 4.63 15.86 -15.49
C ASP A 280 3.39 16.78 -15.48
N ARG A 281 2.44 16.44 -16.35
CA ARG A 281 1.17 17.12 -16.54
C ARG A 281 0.36 17.24 -15.25
N PHE A 282 0.44 16.23 -14.37
CA PHE A 282 -0.26 16.27 -13.08
C PHE A 282 0.25 17.42 -12.21
N HIS A 283 1.57 17.64 -12.18
CA HIS A 283 2.16 18.71 -11.38
C HIS A 283 1.86 20.09 -11.96
N VAL A 284 1.82 20.24 -13.29
CA VAL A 284 1.38 21.48 -13.97
C VAL A 284 -0.06 21.84 -13.57
N VAL A 285 -1.00 20.89 -13.71
CA VAL A 285 -2.41 21.10 -13.34
C VAL A 285 -2.54 21.38 -11.85
N THR A 286 -1.82 20.63 -11.01
CA THR A 286 -1.86 20.79 -9.55
C THR A 286 -1.33 22.15 -9.12
N GLN A 287 -0.30 22.68 -9.77
CA GLN A 287 0.22 24.02 -9.47
C GLN A 287 -0.80 25.10 -9.84
N ALA A 288 -1.38 25.05 -11.05
CA ALA A 288 -2.42 25.99 -11.47
C ALA A 288 -3.66 25.93 -10.56
N TYR A 289 -4.09 24.72 -10.18
CA TYR A 289 -5.17 24.51 -9.21
C TYR A 289 -4.87 25.17 -7.86
N ARG A 290 -3.65 24.99 -7.33
CA ARG A 290 -3.24 25.55 -6.03
C ARG A 290 -3.26 27.07 -6.07
N GLU A 291 -2.74 27.67 -7.14
CA GLU A 291 -2.75 29.12 -7.31
C GLU A 291 -4.18 29.65 -7.46
N LEU A 292 -5.06 29.01 -8.25
CA LEU A 292 -6.46 29.43 -8.36
C LEU A 292 -7.16 29.40 -7.00
N ASN A 293 -6.92 28.35 -6.22
CA ASN A 293 -7.50 28.25 -4.89
C ASN A 293 -6.93 29.31 -3.93
N LYS A 294 -5.66 29.71 -4.05
CA LYS A 294 -5.10 30.83 -3.28
C LYS A 294 -5.79 32.15 -3.64
N VAL A 295 -5.95 32.43 -4.94
CA VAL A 295 -6.65 33.63 -5.44
C VAL A 295 -8.08 33.66 -4.91
N ARG A 296 -8.81 32.55 -5.04
CA ARG A 296 -10.16 32.40 -4.48
C ARG A 296 -10.19 32.66 -2.97
N ILE A 297 -9.23 32.15 -2.19
CA ILE A 297 -9.14 32.42 -0.75
C ILE A 297 -8.86 33.90 -0.48
N SER A 298 -7.97 34.52 -1.26
CA SER A 298 -7.64 35.95 -1.16
C SER A 298 -8.88 36.81 -1.37
N VAL A 299 -9.56 36.64 -2.51
CA VAL A 299 -10.81 37.34 -2.85
C VAL A 299 -11.89 37.08 -1.81
N MET A 300 -12.07 35.81 -1.39
CA MET A 300 -13.03 35.45 -0.34
C MET A 300 -12.77 36.22 0.96
N LYS A 301 -11.51 36.41 1.36
CA LYS A 301 -11.12 37.13 2.59
C LYS A 301 -11.25 38.66 2.48
N GLN A 302 -11.38 39.22 1.28
CA GLN A 302 -11.70 40.63 1.11
C GLN A 302 -13.13 40.94 1.58
N PHE A 303 -14.01 39.94 1.56
CA PHE A 303 -15.35 40.03 2.15
C PHE A 303 -15.34 39.64 3.63
N GLY A 304 -16.20 40.29 4.43
CA GLY A 304 -16.42 39.91 5.83
C GLY A 304 -16.94 38.47 5.95
N SER A 305 -16.57 37.76 7.02
CA SER A 305 -16.92 36.33 7.21
C SER A 305 -18.42 36.04 7.19
N ASP A 306 -19.24 37.02 7.57
CA ASP A 306 -20.70 36.90 7.64
C ASP A 306 -21.40 37.30 6.32
N SER A 307 -20.64 37.86 5.38
CA SER A 307 -21.14 38.27 4.07
C SER A 307 -21.68 37.07 3.28
N LYS A 308 -22.52 37.38 2.29
CA LYS A 308 -23.09 36.37 1.41
C LYS A 308 -22.00 35.85 0.47
N GLU A 309 -21.17 36.73 -0.04
CA GLU A 309 -20.08 36.53 -0.99
C GLU A 309 -19.03 35.57 -0.41
N TYR A 310 -18.62 35.79 0.84
CA TYR A 310 -17.73 34.89 1.57
C TYR A 310 -18.30 33.46 1.62
N ARG A 311 -19.58 33.33 2.00
CA ARG A 311 -20.25 32.02 2.11
C ARG A 311 -20.41 31.34 0.76
N GLN A 312 -20.67 32.10 -0.30
CA GLN A 312 -20.78 31.60 -1.68
C GLN A 312 -19.43 31.05 -2.18
N LEU A 313 -18.36 31.85 -2.10
CA LEU A 313 -17.01 31.45 -2.49
C LEU A 313 -16.50 30.26 -1.67
N LYS A 314 -16.86 30.18 -0.38
CA LYS A 314 -16.53 29.05 0.49
C LYS A 314 -17.36 27.80 0.20
N ARG A 315 -18.63 27.92 -0.17
CA ARG A 315 -19.50 26.76 -0.43
C ARG A 315 -19.21 26.11 -1.79
N PHE A 316 -18.99 26.92 -2.82
CA PHE A 316 -18.90 26.47 -4.20
C PHE A 316 -17.48 26.40 -4.75
N TRP A 317 -16.46 26.41 -3.87
CA TRP A 317 -15.06 26.34 -4.30
C TRP A 317 -14.77 25.13 -5.20
N LYS A 318 -15.41 23.97 -4.97
CA LYS A 318 -15.22 22.77 -5.82
C LYS A 318 -15.74 22.96 -7.24
N LEU A 319 -16.78 23.78 -7.45
CA LEU A 319 -17.29 24.07 -8.79
C LEU A 319 -16.29 24.91 -9.57
N LEU A 320 -15.67 25.91 -8.93
CA LEU A 320 -14.61 26.72 -9.53
C LEU A 320 -13.37 25.91 -9.93
N MET A 321 -13.10 24.78 -9.26
CA MET A 321 -11.95 23.93 -9.59
C MET A 321 -12.27 22.81 -10.58
N LYS A 322 -13.56 22.61 -10.90
CA LYS A 322 -14.00 21.53 -11.77
C LYS A 322 -13.68 21.89 -13.23
N HIS A 323 -13.32 20.89 -14.03
CA HIS A 323 -13.20 21.06 -15.47
C HIS A 323 -14.53 21.51 -16.07
N GLY A 324 -14.49 22.46 -17.02
CA GLY A 324 -15.68 22.98 -17.69
C GLY A 324 -16.58 21.89 -18.27
N THR A 325 -16.00 20.92 -18.99
CA THR A 325 -16.73 19.78 -19.58
C THR A 325 -17.48 18.91 -18.57
N ALA A 326 -17.10 18.95 -17.29
CA ALA A 326 -17.74 18.19 -16.23
C ALA A 326 -18.81 19.00 -15.47
N LEU A 327 -19.04 20.27 -15.78
CA LEU A 327 -20.06 21.10 -15.15
C LEU A 327 -21.47 20.73 -15.63
N ASP A 328 -22.46 20.90 -14.75
CA ASP A 328 -23.87 20.72 -15.08
C ASP A 328 -24.47 22.04 -15.59
N TYR A 329 -24.68 22.10 -16.91
CA TYR A 329 -25.18 23.29 -17.61
C TYR A 329 -26.71 23.34 -17.71
N THR A 330 -27.41 22.26 -17.36
CA THR A 330 -28.85 22.11 -17.65
C THR A 330 -29.67 21.99 -16.38
N THR A 331 -29.20 21.22 -15.40
CA THR A 331 -29.99 20.93 -14.20
C THR A 331 -29.96 22.12 -13.24
N ARG A 332 -31.10 22.75 -13.04
CA ARG A 332 -31.26 23.81 -12.05
C ARG A 332 -31.58 23.22 -10.68
N LYS A 333 -30.82 23.62 -9.66
CA LYS A 333 -31.02 23.22 -8.26
C LYS A 333 -31.18 24.46 -7.39
N SER A 334 -32.09 24.42 -6.41
CA SER A 334 -32.24 25.52 -5.46
C SER A 334 -30.95 25.71 -4.65
N ARG A 335 -30.42 26.93 -4.62
CA ARG A 335 -29.17 27.25 -3.90
C ARG A 335 -29.43 28.25 -2.78
N VAL A 336 -29.35 27.79 -1.53
CA VAL A 336 -29.57 28.62 -0.32
C VAL A 336 -28.70 29.88 -0.32
N ASN A 337 -27.42 29.75 -0.66
CA ASN A 337 -26.47 30.86 -0.73
C ASN A 337 -26.80 31.91 -1.82
N PHE A 338 -27.77 31.64 -2.69
CA PHE A 338 -28.32 32.55 -3.69
C PHE A 338 -29.81 32.80 -3.46
N LYS A 339 -30.24 32.92 -2.19
CA LYS A 339 -31.65 33.17 -1.82
C LYS A 339 -32.61 32.12 -2.42
N HIS A 340 -32.20 30.86 -2.40
CA HIS A 340 -32.95 29.72 -2.96
C HIS A 340 -33.20 29.78 -4.48
N ALA A 341 -32.50 30.65 -5.22
CA ALA A 341 -32.57 30.67 -6.67
C ALA A 341 -32.20 29.29 -7.27
N TYR A 342 -32.94 28.92 -8.31
CA TYR A 342 -32.74 27.69 -9.08
C TYR A 342 -31.68 27.94 -10.15
N LEU A 343 -30.45 27.53 -9.84
CA LEU A 343 -29.27 27.81 -10.65
C LEU A 343 -28.56 26.52 -11.09
N THR A 344 -28.08 26.55 -12.32
CA THR A 344 -27.11 25.60 -12.89
C THR A 344 -25.71 25.83 -12.30
N ASP A 345 -24.77 24.90 -12.53
CA ASP A 345 -23.40 25.09 -12.06
C ASP A 345 -22.70 26.25 -12.79
N LYS A 346 -23.00 26.46 -14.08
CA LYS A 346 -22.49 27.58 -14.88
C LYS A 346 -22.96 28.93 -14.35
N GLU A 347 -24.26 29.10 -14.09
CA GLU A 347 -24.79 30.35 -13.54
C GLU A 347 -24.22 30.68 -12.15
N ILE A 348 -23.88 29.65 -11.35
CA ILE A 348 -23.19 29.85 -10.07
C ILE A 348 -21.78 30.36 -10.31
N ILE A 349 -21.01 29.72 -11.20
CA ILE A 349 -19.64 30.13 -11.52
C ILE A 349 -19.63 31.57 -12.03
N ASP A 350 -20.49 31.92 -12.99
CA ASP A 350 -20.54 33.27 -13.56
C ASP A 350 -20.77 34.33 -12.48
N ARG A 351 -21.68 34.07 -11.54
CA ARG A 351 -21.94 34.98 -10.41
C ARG A 351 -20.76 35.07 -9.44
N LEU A 352 -19.98 34.01 -9.28
CA LEU A 352 -18.79 34.02 -8.42
C LEU A 352 -17.62 34.75 -9.09
N LEU A 353 -17.42 34.54 -10.39
CA LEU A 353 -16.35 35.20 -11.15
C LEU A 353 -16.63 36.70 -11.29
N ALA A 354 -17.91 37.11 -11.38
CA ALA A 354 -18.31 38.52 -11.37
C ALA A 354 -17.98 39.27 -10.07
N LEU A 355 -17.55 38.57 -9.00
CA LEU A 355 -17.13 39.20 -7.75
C LEU A 355 -15.70 39.80 -7.84
N SER A 356 -14.88 39.35 -8.80
CA SER A 356 -13.49 39.79 -8.92
C SER A 356 -12.89 39.43 -10.29
N ASP A 357 -12.38 40.44 -10.99
CA ASP A 357 -11.64 40.26 -12.25
C ASP A 357 -10.40 39.37 -12.07
N GLU A 358 -9.70 39.49 -10.93
CA GLU A 358 -8.56 38.63 -10.60
C GLU A 358 -8.95 37.15 -10.50
N LEU A 359 -10.09 36.86 -9.87
CA LEU A 359 -10.61 35.49 -9.79
C LEU A 359 -11.09 34.98 -11.15
N HIS A 360 -11.72 35.84 -11.94
CA HIS A 360 -12.16 35.54 -13.30
C HIS A 360 -10.98 35.12 -14.19
N ASP A 361 -9.94 35.95 -14.27
CA ASP A 361 -8.78 35.70 -15.12
C ASP A 361 -7.99 34.47 -14.64
N ALA A 362 -7.84 34.30 -13.32
CA ALA A 362 -7.21 33.11 -12.75
C ALA A 362 -8.00 31.82 -13.06
N TYR A 363 -9.33 31.88 -13.02
CA TYR A 363 -10.18 30.74 -13.39
C TYR A 363 -10.03 30.41 -14.87
N ALA A 364 -10.06 31.43 -15.74
CA ALA A 364 -9.90 31.26 -17.17
C ALA A 364 -8.54 30.64 -17.54
N PHE A 365 -7.46 31.10 -16.90
CA PHE A 365 -6.12 30.52 -17.05
C PHE A 365 -6.09 29.03 -16.68
N TYR A 366 -6.66 28.67 -15.52
CA TYR A 366 -6.73 27.27 -15.09
C TYR A 366 -7.56 26.40 -16.04
N GLN A 367 -8.72 26.89 -16.50
CA GLN A 367 -9.54 26.17 -17.48
C GLN A 367 -8.84 26.03 -18.84
N GLY A 368 -8.09 27.03 -19.28
CA GLY A 368 -7.28 26.97 -20.50
C GLY A 368 -6.21 25.88 -20.42
N ILE A 369 -5.47 25.83 -19.29
CA ILE A 369 -4.49 24.75 -19.03
C ILE A 369 -5.15 23.39 -19.12
N LEU A 370 -6.28 23.23 -18.42
CA LEU A 370 -7.03 21.99 -18.40
C LEU A 370 -7.49 21.55 -19.80
N TYR A 371 -8.08 22.49 -20.56
CA TYR A 371 -8.56 22.25 -21.91
C TYR A 371 -7.44 21.85 -22.87
N ALA A 372 -6.33 22.59 -22.89
CA ALA A 372 -5.18 22.30 -23.75
C ALA A 372 -4.56 20.93 -23.43
N ILE A 373 -4.51 20.57 -22.15
CA ILE A 373 -4.02 19.27 -21.66
C ILE A 373 -4.93 18.10 -22.06
N GLU A 374 -6.24 18.30 -22.02
CA GLU A 374 -7.24 17.29 -22.39
C GLU A 374 -7.26 17.07 -23.91
N THR A 375 -7.26 18.16 -24.68
CA THR A 375 -7.27 18.14 -26.16
C THR A 375 -5.90 17.82 -26.77
N ARG A 376 -4.84 17.85 -25.97
CA ARG A 376 -3.44 17.69 -26.41
C ARG A 376 -3.02 18.76 -27.44
N ASP A 377 -3.58 19.95 -27.32
CA ASP A 377 -3.25 21.08 -28.18
C ASP A 377 -2.04 21.83 -27.62
N GLU A 378 -0.89 21.66 -28.28
CA GLU A 378 0.36 22.32 -27.91
C GLU A 378 0.33 23.83 -28.15
N ALA A 379 -0.35 24.28 -29.21
CA ALA A 379 -0.42 25.70 -29.54
C ALA A 379 -1.26 26.44 -28.49
N GLU A 380 -2.39 25.85 -28.10
CA GLU A 380 -3.24 26.38 -27.03
C GLU A 380 -2.54 26.33 -25.67
N LEU A 381 -1.79 25.26 -25.37
CA LEU A 381 -1.02 25.22 -24.12
C LEU A 381 0.01 26.34 -24.07
N LYS A 382 0.70 26.62 -25.18
CA LYS A 382 1.67 27.72 -25.28
C LYS A 382 1.01 29.09 -25.15
N SER A 383 -0.15 29.31 -25.79
CA SER A 383 -0.86 30.58 -25.70
C SER A 383 -1.29 30.87 -24.26
N VAL A 384 -1.83 29.86 -23.56
CA VAL A 384 -2.27 30.00 -22.17
C VAL A 384 -1.08 30.20 -21.22
N LEU A 385 0.02 29.47 -21.38
CA LEU A 385 1.19 29.56 -20.48
C LEU A 385 2.00 30.84 -20.66
N TYR A 386 1.97 31.46 -21.85
CA TYR A 386 2.73 32.66 -22.17
C TYR A 386 1.81 33.78 -22.64
N PRO A 387 0.90 34.28 -21.79
CA PRO A 387 -0.03 35.31 -22.16
C PRO A 387 0.71 36.62 -22.46
N THR A 388 0.33 37.28 -23.55
CA THR A 388 0.92 38.55 -23.96
C THR A 388 0.29 39.72 -23.22
N LYS A 389 0.96 40.88 -23.19
CA LYS A 389 0.37 42.11 -22.60
C LYS A 389 -0.93 42.57 -23.27
N ASN A 390 -1.21 42.08 -24.48
CA ASN A 390 -2.39 42.43 -25.24
C ASN A 390 -3.55 41.45 -25.02
N ASP A 391 -3.34 40.34 -24.31
CA ASP A 391 -4.41 39.41 -23.99
C ASP A 391 -5.37 40.03 -22.99
N THR A 392 -6.52 40.45 -23.51
CA THR A 392 -7.59 41.09 -22.74
C THR A 392 -8.12 40.21 -21.62
N GLN A 393 -7.97 38.89 -21.77
CA GLN A 393 -8.38 37.85 -20.82
C GLN A 393 -7.46 37.72 -19.58
N TYR A 394 -6.26 38.31 -19.59
CA TYR A 394 -5.26 38.14 -18.52
C TYR A 394 -4.75 39.46 -17.94
N ARG A 395 -5.53 40.54 -18.11
CA ARG A 395 -5.20 41.87 -17.57
C ARG A 395 -5.00 41.85 -16.06
N SER A 396 -5.86 41.10 -15.37
CA SER A 396 -5.86 40.95 -13.91
C SER A 396 -5.24 39.62 -13.46
N LEU A 397 -4.49 38.92 -14.33
CA LEU A 397 -3.88 37.64 -13.97
C LEU A 397 -2.86 37.84 -12.81
N PRO A 398 -3.01 37.08 -11.71
CA PRO A 398 -2.15 37.21 -10.54
C PRO A 398 -0.67 37.00 -10.89
N LYS A 399 0.21 37.75 -10.22
CA LYS A 399 1.67 37.65 -10.44
C LYS A 399 2.23 36.24 -10.19
N ALA A 400 1.61 35.44 -9.33
CA ALA A 400 2.05 34.07 -9.06
C ALA A 400 1.67 33.06 -10.17
N MET A 401 0.75 33.43 -11.06
CA MET A 401 0.35 32.64 -12.23
C MET A 401 1.03 33.08 -13.52
N LYS A 402 1.56 34.31 -13.56
CA LYS A 402 2.50 34.79 -14.57
C LYS A 402 3.88 34.19 -14.31
#